data_AF-A0A1F7YES1-F1
#
_entry.id   AF-A0A1F7YES1-F1
#
_cell.length_a   1.000
_cell.length_b   1.000
_cell.length_c   1.000
_cell.angle_alpha   90.00
_cell.angle_beta   90.00
_cell.angle_gamma   90.00
#
_symmetry.space_group_name_H-M   'P 1'
#
loop_
_entity.id
_entity.type
_entity.pdbx_description
1 polymer ?
#
loop_
_entity_poly.entity_id
_entity_poly.type
_entity_poly.pdbx_seq_one_letter_code
_entity_poly.pdbx_strand_id
1 'polypeptide(L)' 'MRRNRTLSYFSARILKLPHLTSKEKDVLIQRLHKITLEKIGYAYSLTEARIRQIEKIAIKKVKSKLYQQILFKLPKQLEK' A
#
# COMPACT_ATOMS: atom_id res chain seq x y z
N MET A 1 9.83 21.06 -13.28
CA MET A 1 8.58 20.30 -12.98
C MET A 1 8.42 20.16 -11.47
N ARG A 2 7.30 20.61 -10.90
CA ARG A 2 7.03 20.51 -9.45
C ARG A 2 6.61 19.07 -9.12
N ARG A 3 7.40 18.35 -8.32
CA ARG A 3 7.09 16.96 -7.90
C ARG A 3 5.74 16.95 -7.18
N ASN A 4 4.83 16.04 -7.54
CA ASN A 4 3.53 15.92 -6.87
C ASN A 4 3.75 15.42 -5.43
N ARG A 5 3.75 16.38 -4.48
CA ARG A 5 4.01 16.13 -3.05
C ARG A 5 3.03 15.12 -2.46
N THR A 6 1.79 15.10 -2.95
CA THR A 6 0.72 14.22 -2.48
C THR A 6 1.00 12.76 -2.84
N LEU A 7 1.34 12.47 -4.11
CA LEU A 7 1.71 11.11 -4.53
C LEU A 7 2.96 10.61 -3.78
N SER A 8 3.97 11.47 -3.66
CA SER A 8 5.20 11.13 -2.93
C SER A 8 4.92 10.80 -1.45
N TYR A 9 4.04 11.57 -0.81
CA TYR A 9 3.63 11.33 0.58
C TYR A 9 2.91 9.99 0.73
N PHE A 10 1.94 9.68 -0.13
CA PHE A 10 1.19 8.43 -0.05
C PHE A 10 2.05 7.21 -0.36
N SER A 11 2.92 7.28 -1.37
CA SER A 11 3.86 6.21 -1.68
C SER A 11 4.79 5.93 -0.50
N ALA A 12 5.36 6.97 0.13
CA ALA A 12 6.18 6.80 1.33
C ALA A 12 5.40 6.20 2.50
N ARG A 13 4.12 6.56 2.66
CA ARG A 13 3.27 6.00 3.72
C ARG A 13 2.98 4.52 3.49
N ILE A 14 2.68 4.10 2.26
CA ILE A 14 2.43 2.69 1.91
C ILE A 14 3.68 1.85 2.17
N LEU A 15 4.87 2.34 1.81
CA LEU A 15 6.13 1.63 2.05
C LEU A 15 6.36 1.31 3.54
N LYS A 16 5.95 2.23 4.42
CA LYS A 16 6.09 2.10 5.87
C LYS A 16 5.04 1.19 6.53
N LEU A 17 4.06 0.66 5.80
CA LEU A 17 3.05 -0.24 6.37
C LEU A 17 3.65 -1.64 6.60
N PRO A 18 3.75 -2.12 7.85
CA PRO A 18 4.44 -3.39 8.14
C PRO A 18 3.60 -4.63 7.77
N HIS A 19 2.28 -4.51 7.74
CA HIS A 19 1.34 -5.62 7.49
C HIS A 19 1.07 -5.89 6.00
N LEU A 20 1.67 -5.10 5.10
CA LEU A 20 1.64 -5.34 3.66
C LEU A 20 2.92 -6.04 3.22
N THR A 21 2.76 -7.03 2.37
CA THR A 21 3.88 -7.68 1.67
C THR A 21 4.49 -6.72 0.64
N SER A 22 5.73 -6.99 0.21
CA SER A 22 6.41 -6.19 -0.82
C SER A 22 5.59 -6.10 -2.11
N LYS A 23 4.95 -7.21 -2.52
CA LYS A 23 4.08 -7.24 -3.71
C LYS A 23 2.81 -6.41 -3.53
N GLU A 24 2.17 -6.46 -2.36
CA GLU A 24 1.00 -5.60 -2.08
C GLU A 24 1.35 -4.12 -2.07
N LYS A 25 2.50 -3.76 -1.47
CA LYS A 25 3.00 -2.37 -1.47
C LYS A 25 3.22 -1.87 -2.88
N ASP A 26 3.92 -2.66 -3.70
CA ASP A 26 4.24 -2.30 -5.07
C ASP A 26 2.98 -2.12 -5.94
N VAL A 27 2.04 -3.08 -5.87
CA VAL A 27 0.74 -2.96 -6.56
C VAL A 27 0.03 -1.66 -6.17
N LEU A 28 -0.06 -1.32 -4.88
CA LEU A 28 -0.70 -0.07 -4.45
C LEU A 28 0.04 1.19 -4.96
N ILE A 29 1.37 1.19 -4.97
CA ILE A 29 2.18 2.32 -5.45
C ILE A 29 2.00 2.51 -6.96
N GLN A 30 2.07 1.43 -7.73
CA GLN A 30 1.84 1.48 -9.18
C GLN A 30 0.43 1.99 -9.50
N ARG A 31 -0.58 1.58 -8.71
CA ARG A 31 -1.96 2.07 -8.85
C ARG A 31 -2.11 3.55 -8.51
N LEU A 32 -1.40 4.06 -7.49
CA LEU A 32 -1.34 5.51 -7.22
C LEU A 32 -0.77 6.30 -8.40
N HIS A 33 0.17 5.70 -9.14
CA HIS A 33 0.77 6.26 -10.34
C HIS A 33 -0.10 6.03 -11.59
N LYS A 34 -1.36 5.60 -11.42
CA LYS A 34 -2.35 5.34 -12.48
C LYS A 34 -1.93 4.27 -13.48
N ILE A 35 -1.02 3.36 -13.10
CA ILE A 35 -0.67 2.20 -13.94
C ILE A 35 -1.86 1.24 -13.96
N THR A 36 -2.18 0.71 -15.14
CA THR A 36 -3.28 -0.24 -15.35
C THR A 36 -2.96 -1.60 -14.73
N LEU A 37 -4.00 -2.33 -14.33
CA LEU A 37 -3.84 -3.66 -13.73
C LEU A 37 -3.21 -4.66 -14.71
N GLU A 38 -3.52 -4.53 -16.00
CA GLU A 38 -2.89 -5.31 -17.08
C GLU A 38 -1.38 -5.10 -17.14
N LYS A 39 -0.92 -3.83 -17.10
CA LYS A 39 0.50 -3.50 -17.16
C LYS A 39 1.26 -3.97 -15.92
N ILE A 40 0.64 -3.87 -14.74
CA ILE A 40 1.18 -4.45 -13.50
C ILE A 40 1.22 -5.98 -13.60
N GLY A 41 0.16 -6.58 -14.15
CA GLY A 41 0.05 -8.03 -14.39
C GLY A 41 1.16 -8.55 -15.27
N TYR A 42 1.45 -7.86 -16.38
CA TYR A 42 2.54 -8.18 -17.28
C TYR A 42 3.90 -8.19 -16.57
N ALA A 43 4.20 -7.18 -15.76
CA ALA A 43 5.45 -7.10 -14.99
C ALA A 43 5.63 -8.25 -13.97
N TYR A 44 4.52 -8.85 -13.53
CA TYR A 44 4.52 -9.96 -12.57
C TYR A 44 4.19 -11.32 -13.18
N SER A 45 3.99 -11.41 -14.50
CA SER A 45 3.44 -12.60 -15.19
C SER A 45 2.15 -13.11 -14.55
N LEU A 46 1.27 -12.19 -14.15
CA LEU A 46 -0.03 -12.47 -13.53
C LEU A 46 -1.16 -11.89 -14.38
N THR A 47 -2.33 -12.50 -14.27
CA THR A 47 -3.55 -11.96 -14.89
C THR A 47 -4.00 -10.68 -14.19
N GLU A 48 -4.69 -9.80 -14.91
CA GLU A 48 -5.33 -8.61 -14.33
C GLU A 48 -6.21 -8.98 -13.13
N ALA A 49 -7.01 -10.04 -13.25
CA ALA A 49 -7.90 -10.51 -12.19
C ALA A 49 -7.12 -10.82 -10.90
N ARG A 50 -5.92 -11.41 -11.04
CA ARG A 50 -5.06 -11.70 -9.89
C ARG A 50 -4.49 -10.42 -9.26
N ILE A 51 -4.06 -9.45 -10.06
CA ILE A 51 -3.62 -8.15 -9.54
C ILE A 51 -4.76 -7.42 -8.82
N ARG A 52 -5.99 -7.46 -9.37
CA ARG A 52 -7.19 -6.90 -8.76
C ARG A 52 -7.51 -7.53 -7.41
N GLN A 53 -7.34 -8.84 -7.27
CA GLN A 53 -7.48 -9.53 -5.99
C GLN A 53 -6.44 -9.05 -4.97
N ILE A 54 -5.17 -8.92 -5.39
CA ILE A 54 -4.09 -8.42 -4.54
C ILE A 54 -4.39 -6.99 -4.08
N GLU A 55 -4.78 -6.10 -5.00
CA GLU A 55 -5.18 -4.72 -4.70
C GLU A 55 -6.33 -4.68 -3.68
N LYS A 56 -7.39 -5.49 -3.89
CA LYS A 56 -8.54 -5.56 -2.98
C LYS A 56 -8.14 -6.01 -1.57
N ILE A 57 -7.28 -7.03 -1.47
CA ILE A 57 -6.78 -7.54 -0.18
C ILE A 57 -5.91 -6.48 0.51
N ALA A 58 -4.99 -5.85 -0.23
CA ALA A 58 -4.12 -4.81 0.29
C ALA A 58 -4.92 -3.62 0.83
N ILE A 59 -5.93 -3.15 0.08
CA ILE A 59 -6.83 -2.07 0.52
C ILE A 59 -7.61 -2.50 1.77
N LYS A 60 -8.10 -3.75 1.82
CA LYS A 60 -8.81 -4.27 3.00
C LYS A 60 -7.91 -4.23 4.24
N LYS A 61 -6.63 -4.61 4.11
CA LYS A 61 -5.64 -4.54 5.21
C LYS A 61 -5.41 -3.10 5.68
N VAL A 62 -5.22 -2.18 4.74
CA VAL A 62 -5.05 -0.73 5.02
C VAL A 62 -6.28 -0.16 5.76
N LYS A 63 -7.49 -0.53 5.31
CA LYS A 63 -8.75 -0.08 5.92
C LYS A 63 -9.06 -0.74 7.26
N SER A 64 -8.42 -1.87 7.59
CA SER A 64 -8.77 -2.62 8.78
C SER A 64 -8.50 -1.80 10.05
N LYS A 65 -9.52 -1.70 10.91
CA LYS A 65 -9.48 -0.96 12.19
C LYS A 65 -8.41 -1.51 13.16
N LEU A 66 -7.93 -2.72 12.90
CA LEU A 66 -6.89 -3.43 13.66
C LEU A 66 -5.57 -2.65 13.71
N TYR A 67 -5.11 -2.07 12.59
CA TYR A 67 -3.88 -1.27 12.61
C TYR A 67 -4.08 0.10 13.27
N GLN A 68 -5.24 0.72 13.08
CA GLN A 68 -5.58 1.97 13.80
C GLN A 68 -5.54 1.72 15.31
N GLN A 69 -6.12 0.61 15.78
CA GLN A 69 -6.06 0.21 17.18
C GLN A 69 -4.65 -0.13 17.66
N ILE A 70 -3.81 -0.81 16.87
CA ILE A 70 -2.39 -1.06 17.20
C ILE A 70 -1.63 0.27 17.36
N LEU A 71 -1.91 1.25 16.50
CA LEU A 71 -1.30 2.58 16.56
C LEU A 71 -1.66 3.32 17.87
N PHE A 72 -2.86 3.12 18.40
CA PHE A 72 -3.35 3.72 19.64
C PHE A 72 -3.16 2.83 20.90
N LYS A 73 -2.80 1.56 20.74
CA LYS A 73 -2.53 0.61 21.84
C LYS A 73 -1.05 0.50 22.20
N LEU A 74 -0.13 1.09 21.42
CA LEU A 74 1.27 1.18 21.83
C LEU A 74 1.36 2.08 23.08
N PRO A 75 1.79 1.54 24.23
CA PRO A 75 1.91 2.34 25.43
C PRO A 75 3.00 3.40 25.22
N LYS A 76 2.77 4.52 25.90
CA LYS A 76 3.58 5.74 26.01
C LYS A 76 4.99 5.47 26.60
N GLN A 77 5.76 4.53 26.05
CA GLN A 77 7.06 4.09 26.59
C GLN A 77 8.27 4.75 25.92
N LEU A 78 8.03 5.76 25.08
CA LEU A 78 9.09 6.60 24.50
C LEU A 78 9.05 8.03 25.07
N GLU A 79 8.60 8.18 26.31
CA GLU A 79 8.92 9.34 27.15
C GLU A 79 10.01 8.86 28.14
N LYS A 80 11.28 8.92 27.70
CA LYS A 80 12.46 8.90 28.58
C LYS A 80 13.26 10.15 28.29
#